data_AF-Q5RT62-F1
#
_entry.id   AF-Q5RT62-F1
#
_cell.length_a   1.000
_cell.length_b   1.000
_cell.length_c   1.000
_cell.angle_alpha   90.00
_cell.angle_beta   90.00
_cell.angle_gamma   90.00
#
_symmetry.space_group_name_H-M   'P 1'
#
loop_
_entity.id
_entity.type
_entity.pdbx_description
1 polymer ?
#
loop_
_entity_poly.entity_id
_entity_poly.type
_entity_poly.pdbx_seq_one_letter_code
_entity_poly.pdbx_strand_id
1 'polypeptide(L)' 'VGESGDTDYEGLLGGVQKTVILKGAFNTAPSQVHSTRSYLLKDVVAFDSPNILQIEGCGTNDVQSALKQLVILKN' A
#
# COMPACT_ATOMS: atom_id res chain seq x y z
N VAL A 1 -4.22 -34.39 1.20
CA VAL A 1 -3.17 -33.42 0.80
C VAL A 1 -3.57 -31.99 1.18
N GLY A 2 -3.97 -31.76 2.45
CA GLY A 2 -3.35 -30.67 3.22
C GLY A 2 -1.99 -31.19 3.66
N GLU A 3 -0.96 -30.42 3.99
CA GLU A 3 -0.98 -29.37 4.99
C GLU A 3 0.43 -28.76 5.03
N SER A 4 0.57 -27.58 4.44
CA SER A 4 1.70 -26.67 4.68
C SER A 4 1.17 -25.25 4.48
N GLY A 5 0.04 -24.97 5.12
CA GLY A 5 -0.46 -23.63 5.36
C GLY A 5 0.17 -23.10 6.64
N ASP A 6 1.49 -22.98 6.63
CA ASP A 6 2.19 -22.12 7.58
C ASP A 6 2.35 -20.79 6.86
N THR A 7 1.24 -20.05 6.82
CA THR A 7 1.25 -18.69 6.30
C THR A 7 1.78 -17.82 7.43
N ASP A 8 3.10 -17.77 7.51
CA ASP A 8 3.91 -16.99 8.44
C ASP A 8 3.81 -15.47 8.20
N TYR A 9 2.59 -14.95 8.01
CA TYR A 9 2.29 -13.51 8.15
C TYR A 9 2.43 -13.05 9.61
N GLU A 10 3.33 -13.66 10.38
CA GLU A 10 3.74 -13.29 11.73
C GLU A 10 4.55 -11.98 11.68
N GLY A 11 3.84 -10.87 11.50
CA GLY A 11 4.46 -9.54 11.45
C GLY A 11 3.54 -8.46 10.90
N LEU A 12 2.49 -8.84 10.19
CA LEU A 12 1.46 -7.90 9.76
C LEU A 12 0.41 -7.76 10.88
N LEU A 13 0.62 -6.77 11.74
CA LEU A 13 -0.42 -6.35 12.69
C LEU A 13 -1.59 -5.76 11.90
N GLY A 14 -2.61 -6.59 11.68
CA GLY A 14 -3.85 -6.20 11.02
C GLY A 14 -4.43 -4.93 11.63
N GLY A 15 -4.75 -3.95 10.79
CA GLY A 15 -5.38 -2.69 11.22
C GLY A 15 -4.42 -1.60 11.70
N VAL A 16 -3.13 -1.89 11.93
CA VAL A 16 -2.13 -0.89 12.36
C VAL A 16 -1.52 -0.17 11.16
N GLN A 17 -1.17 -0.92 10.11
CA GLN A 17 -0.57 -0.36 8.91
C GLN A 17 -1.60 0.49 8.15
N LYS A 18 -1.22 1.72 7.81
CA LYS A 18 -1.96 2.59 6.89
C LYS A 18 -1.13 2.82 5.63
N THR A 19 -1.76 2.74 4.48
CA THR A 19 -1.12 2.83 3.17
C THR A 19 -1.77 3.93 2.34
N VAL A 20 -0.95 4.78 1.71
CA VAL A 20 -1.39 5.70 0.66
C VAL A 20 -0.78 5.24 -0.66
N ILE A 21 -1.62 4.86 -1.63
CA ILE A 21 -1.22 4.50 -2.99
C ILE A 21 -1.29 5.73 -3.87
N LEU A 22 -0.14 6.18 -4.35
CA LEU A 22 0.00 7.32 -5.24
C LEU A 22 -0.14 6.85 -6.70
N LYS A 23 -1.23 7.25 -7.37
CA LYS A 23 -1.48 7.00 -8.79
C LYS A 23 -1.03 8.18 -9.64
N GLY A 24 -0.80 7.92 -10.93
CA GLY A 24 -0.59 8.97 -11.95
C GLY A 24 0.73 9.75 -11.88
N ALA A 25 1.46 9.71 -10.76
CA ALA A 25 2.63 10.55 -10.52
C ALA A 25 3.98 9.95 -11.00
N PHE A 26 4.01 8.67 -11.38
CA PHE A 26 5.26 7.99 -11.70
C PHE A 26 5.40 7.72 -13.19
N ASN A 27 6.45 8.27 -13.79
CA ASN A 27 6.85 8.02 -15.17
C ASN A 27 7.81 6.83 -15.27
N THR A 28 7.52 5.75 -14.54
CA THR A 28 8.30 4.52 -14.59
C THR A 28 7.70 3.62 -15.66
N ALA A 29 8.52 3.19 -16.62
CA ALA A 29 8.07 2.26 -17.64
C ALA A 29 7.57 0.95 -16.99
N PRO A 30 6.42 0.39 -17.42
CA PRO A 30 5.88 -0.85 -16.84
C PRO A 30 6.90 -2.01 -16.85
N SER A 31 7.79 -2.04 -17.85
CA SER A 31 8.87 -3.02 -17.96
C SER A 31 9.84 -3.01 -16.77
N GLN A 32 10.02 -1.87 -16.10
CA GLN A 32 10.86 -1.78 -14.90
C GLN A 32 10.17 -2.32 -13.65
N VAL A 33 8.83 -2.32 -13.62
CA VAL A 33 8.03 -2.86 -12.50
C VAL A 33 7.82 -4.37 -12.64
N HIS A 34 7.78 -4.88 -13.89
CA HIS A 34 7.44 -6.27 -14.18
C HIS A 34 8.64 -7.16 -14.56
N SER A 35 9.87 -6.64 -14.58
CA SER A 35 11.06 -7.40 -15.04
C SER A 35 11.34 -8.69 -14.25
N THR A 36 10.81 -8.85 -13.04
CA THR A 36 11.15 -9.98 -12.17
C THR A 36 9.92 -10.69 -11.58
N ARG A 37 8.69 -10.17 -11.79
CA ARG A 37 7.45 -10.64 -11.11
C ARG A 37 7.62 -10.92 -9.60
N SER A 38 8.63 -10.31 -8.99
CA SER A 38 8.96 -10.45 -7.59
C SER A 38 8.59 -9.15 -6.92
N TYR A 39 7.65 -9.20 -6.00
CA TYR A 39 7.28 -8.08 -5.15
C TYR A 39 7.82 -8.37 -3.76
N LEU A 40 8.32 -7.35 -3.07
CA LEU A 40 8.69 -7.53 -1.67
C LEU A 40 7.40 -7.68 -0.88
N LEU A 41 7.43 -8.47 0.19
CA LEU A 41 6.24 -8.68 1.03
C LEU A 41 5.63 -7.35 1.51
N LYS A 42 6.47 -6.35 1.78
CA LYS A 42 6.06 -4.99 2.17
C LYS A 42 5.32 -4.20 1.08
N ASP A 43 5.42 -4.61 -0.18
CA ASP A 43 4.72 -3.98 -1.31
C ASP A 43 3.31 -4.59 -1.48
N VAL A 44 3.02 -5.67 -0.77
CA VAL A 44 1.69 -6.31 -0.75
C VAL A 44 0.80 -5.57 0.24
N VAL A 45 -0.40 -5.22 -0.22
CA VAL A 45 -1.41 -4.56 0.59
C VAL A 45 -2.75 -5.27 0.41
N ALA A 46 -3.62 -5.19 1.42
CA ALA A 46 -4.97 -5.73 1.31
C ALA A 46 -5.73 -5.06 0.14
N PHE A 47 -6.61 -5.79 -0.52
CA PHE A 47 -7.36 -5.24 -1.65
C PHE A 47 -8.43 -4.23 -1.20
N ASP A 48 -9.12 -4.54 -0.09
CA ASP A 48 -10.21 -3.73 0.44
C ASP A 48 -10.02 -3.56 1.95
N SER A 49 -9.41 -2.44 2.34
CA SER A 49 -9.14 -2.11 3.72
C SER A 49 -9.38 -0.61 3.94
N PRO A 50 -10.07 -0.21 5.02
CA PRO A 50 -10.28 1.20 5.35
C PRO A 50 -8.97 1.93 5.69
N ASN A 51 -7.86 1.20 5.87
CA ASN A 51 -6.54 1.77 6.09
C ASN A 51 -5.76 2.03 4.80
N ILE A 52 -6.36 1.79 3.63
CA ILE A 52 -5.74 2.01 2.32
C ILE A 52 -6.48 3.13 1.61
N LEU A 53 -5.74 4.15 1.21
CA LEU A 53 -6.26 5.26 0.42
C LEU A 53 -5.52 5.34 -0.91
N GLN A 54 -6.23 5.66 -1.99
CA GLN A 54 -5.63 5.85 -3.31
C GLN A 54 -5.83 7.31 -3.74
N ILE A 55 -4.77 7.98 -4.18
CA ILE A 55 -4.82 9.38 -4.63
C ILE A 55 -4.17 9.53 -6.02
N GLU A 56 -4.74 10.39 -6.86
CA GLU A 56 -4.27 10.62 -8.24
C GLU A 56 -3.10 11.63 -8.34
N GLY A 57 -2.72 12.27 -7.23
CA GLY A 57 -1.68 13.28 -7.17
C GLY A 57 -0.68 13.01 -6.05
N CYS A 58 0.56 13.50 -6.22
CA CYS A 58 1.62 13.43 -5.21
C CYS A 58 1.98 14.81 -4.61
N GLY A 59 1.13 15.82 -4.83
CA GLY A 59 1.33 17.15 -4.28
C GLY A 59 1.22 17.15 -2.76
N THR A 60 1.83 18.15 -2.12
CA THR A 60 1.80 18.30 -0.67
C THR A 60 0.37 18.33 -0.11
N ASN A 61 -0.54 19.01 -0.80
CA ASN A 61 -1.96 19.07 -0.44
C ASN A 61 -2.65 17.70 -0.56
N ASP A 62 -2.34 16.94 -1.60
CA ASP A 62 -2.92 15.61 -1.85
C ASP A 62 -2.49 14.64 -0.75
N VAL A 63 -1.19 14.62 -0.43
CA VAL A 63 -0.63 13.79 0.64
C VAL A 63 -1.15 14.22 2.00
N GLN A 64 -1.23 15.52 2.29
CA GLN A 64 -1.77 16.02 3.56
C GLN A 64 -3.24 15.64 3.73
N SER A 65 -4.06 15.79 2.69
CA SER A 65 -5.46 15.37 2.69
C SER A 65 -5.59 13.87 2.94
N ALA A 66 -4.76 13.05 2.28
CA ALA A 66 -4.75 11.60 2.48
C ALA A 66 -4.41 11.21 3.93
N LEU A 67 -3.39 11.84 4.52
CA LEU A 67 -2.98 11.59 5.89
C LEU A 67 -4.04 12.04 6.91
N LYS A 68 -4.80 13.10 6.63
CA LYS A 68 -5.95 13.51 7.45
C LYS A 68 -7.09 12.51 7.37
N GLN A 69 -7.42 12.01 6.18
CA GLN A 69 -8.45 10.97 6.00
C GLN A 69 -8.11 9.68 6.73
N LEU A 70 -6.82 9.32 6.77
CA LEU A 70 -6.30 8.19 7.54
C LEU A 70 -6.16 8.47 9.04
N VAL A 71 -6.55 9.65 9.51
CA VAL A 71 -6.50 10.09 10.92
C VAL A 71 -5.06 10.05 11.49
N ILE A 72 -4.05 10.21 10.63
CA ILE A 72 -2.64 10.34 11.03
C ILE A 72 -2.37 11.77 11.50
N LEU A 73 -2.88 12.76 10.77
CA LEU A 73 -2.75 14.17 11.10
C LEU A 73 -4.06 14.70 11.68
N LYS A 74 -3.95 15.48 12.77
CA LYS A 74 -5.06 16.28 13.28
C LYS A 74 -5.19 17.58 12.49
N ASN A 75 -6.39 18.16 12.55
CA ASN A 75 -6.74 19.38 11.83
C ASN A 75 -6.05 20.62 12.38
#